data_AF-A0A954UWJ5-F1
#
_entry.id   AF-A0A954UWJ5-F1
#
_cell.length_a   1.000
_cell.length_b   1.000
_cell.length_c   1.000
_cell.angle_alpha   90.00
_cell.angle_beta   90.00
_cell.angle_gamma   90.00
#
_symmetry.space_group_name_H-M   'P 1'
#
loop_
_entity.id
_entity.type
_entity.pdbx_description
1 polymer ?
#
loop_
_entity_poly.entity_id
_entity_poly.type
_entity_poly.pdbx_seq_one_letter_code
_entity_poly.pdbx_strand_id
1 'polypeptide(L)'
;MNTTNKKQPPSLSLDQITELLGEERSRSLLDHTCTCVDASQLHLPGPDFVDRIWAPSSRPPAVLRSMQQLFDHGRLAGTGYLSILPVDQGVEHSAGASFAPNPIYFDPQRIVELAIEGGCNAVASSLGVLSSVSRRYAHKIPFLVKLNHNELLSYPNQYDQVMFASVKDAWNMGAAAVGATVYFGSPESRR
;
A
#
# COMPACT_ATOMS: atom_id res chain seq x y z
N MET A 1 -14.39 20.12 -18.11
CA MET A 1 -13.30 19.54 -18.94
C MET A 1 -13.49 18.04 -18.98
N ASN A 2 -13.50 17.48 -20.19
CA ASN A 2 -13.94 16.13 -20.56
C ASN A 2 -13.54 15.02 -19.57
N THR A 3 -14.54 14.41 -18.95
CA THR A 3 -14.46 13.05 -18.41
C THR A 3 -14.42 12.09 -19.59
N THR A 4 -13.24 11.85 -20.15
CA THR A 4 -13.04 10.73 -21.06
C THR A 4 -13.40 9.46 -20.31
N ASN A 5 -14.42 8.78 -20.81
CA ASN A 5 -14.89 7.48 -20.38
C ASN A 5 -13.75 6.46 -20.68
N LYS A 6 -12.72 6.43 -19.83
CA LYS A 6 -11.60 5.50 -19.95
C LYS A 6 -12.17 4.11 -19.67
N LYS A 7 -12.31 3.29 -20.72
CA LYS A 7 -12.71 1.89 -20.63
C LYS A 7 -11.89 1.21 -19.54
N GLN A 8 -12.55 0.61 -18.56
CA GLN A 8 -11.94 -0.28 -17.59
C GLN A 8 -11.09 -1.31 -18.36
N PRO A 9 -9.82 -1.54 -17.98
CA PRO A 9 -9.01 -2.54 -18.67
C PRO A 9 -9.74 -3.88 -18.65
N PRO A 10 -9.75 -4.63 -19.76
CA PRO A 10 -10.53 -5.86 -19.83
C PRO A 10 -10.05 -6.82 -18.74
N SER A 11 -10.96 -7.21 -17.85
CA SER A 11 -10.71 -8.30 -16.91
C SER A 11 -10.56 -9.59 -17.70
N LEU A 12 -9.43 -10.27 -17.57
CA LEU A 12 -9.25 -11.59 -18.16
C LEU A 12 -10.26 -12.55 -17.53
N SER A 13 -10.92 -13.34 -18.37
CA SER A 13 -11.70 -14.50 -17.92
C SER A 13 -10.78 -15.59 -17.37
N LEU A 14 -11.32 -16.49 -16.53
CA LEU A 14 -10.55 -17.61 -15.99
C LEU A 14 -9.96 -18.50 -17.10
N ASP A 15 -10.69 -18.63 -18.21
CA ASP A 15 -10.23 -19.39 -19.38
C ASP A 15 -9.00 -18.74 -20.03
N GLN A 16 -9.00 -17.41 -20.18
CA GLN A 16 -7.85 -16.67 -20.71
C GLN A 16 -6.64 -16.73 -19.76
N ILE A 17 -6.88 -16.73 -18.45
CA ILE A 17 -5.82 -16.90 -17.45
C ILE A 17 -5.23 -18.31 -17.56
N THR A 18 -6.08 -19.33 -17.67
CA THR A 18 -5.69 -20.73 -17.86
C THR A 18 -4.83 -20.90 -19.12
N GLU A 19 -5.23 -20.28 -20.23
CA GLU A 19 -4.48 -20.29 -21.49
C GLU A 19 -3.08 -19.66 -21.34
N LEU A 20 -2.99 -18.49 -20.69
CA LEU A 20 -1.72 -17.79 -20.46
C LEU A 20 -0.77 -18.56 -19.53
N LEU A 21 -1.31 -19.24 -18.53
CA LEU A 21 -0.52 -20.04 -17.60
C LEU A 21 -0.06 -21.36 -18.23
N GLY A 22 -0.83 -21.89 -19.19
CA GLY A 22 -0.67 -23.23 -19.74
C GLY A 22 -1.25 -24.31 -18.81
N GLU A 23 -1.69 -25.44 -19.38
CA GLU A 23 -2.48 -26.45 -18.66
C GLU A 23 -1.86 -26.95 -17.35
N GLU A 24 -0.55 -27.23 -17.34
CA GLU A 24 0.15 -27.81 -16.18
C GLU A 24 0.25 -26.80 -15.02
N ARG A 25 0.59 -25.54 -15.32
CA ARG A 25 0.67 -24.49 -14.30
C ARG A 25 -0.70 -24.05 -13.84
N SER A 26 -1.68 -24.03 -14.73
CA SER A 26 -3.06 -23.74 -14.37
C SER A 26 -3.59 -24.74 -13.34
N ARG A 27 -3.41 -26.05 -13.59
CA ARG A 27 -3.80 -27.11 -12.64
C ARG A 27 -3.10 -27.01 -11.29
N SER A 28 -1.81 -26.65 -11.27
CA SER A 28 -1.06 -26.57 -10.01
C SER A 28 -1.31 -25.27 -9.22
N LEU A 29 -1.64 -24.15 -9.89
CA LEU A 29 -1.82 -22.85 -9.24
C LEU A 29 -3.28 -22.52 -8.94
N LEU A 30 -4.18 -22.74 -9.89
CA LEU A 30 -5.58 -22.31 -9.77
C LEU A 30 -6.44 -23.33 -9.02
N ASP A 31 -6.15 -24.63 -9.18
CA ASP A 31 -6.92 -25.71 -8.54
C ASP A 31 -6.36 -26.09 -7.15
N HIS A 32 -5.24 -25.48 -6.72
CA HIS A 32 -4.63 -25.80 -5.43
C HIS A 32 -5.56 -25.39 -4.28
N THR A 33 -5.94 -26.38 -3.47
CA THR A 33 -6.61 -26.17 -2.18
C THR A 33 -5.69 -26.65 -1.08
N CYS A 34 -5.39 -25.78 -0.11
CA CYS A 34 -4.62 -26.15 1.07
C CYS A 34 -5.40 -27.17 1.90
N THR A 35 -4.83 -28.35 2.13
CA THR A 35 -5.43 -29.40 2.97
C THR A 35 -4.85 -29.46 4.39
N CYS A 36 -3.79 -28.69 4.66
CA CYS A 36 -3.06 -28.73 5.93
C CYS A 36 -3.73 -27.89 7.03
N VAL A 37 -4.34 -26.76 6.68
CA VAL A 37 -4.99 -25.83 7.61
C VAL A 37 -6.35 -25.48 7.05
N ASP A 38 -7.39 -25.73 7.84
CA ASP A 38 -8.75 -25.46 7.40
C ASP A 38 -9.03 -23.96 7.40
N ALA A 39 -9.66 -23.46 6.33
CA ALA A 39 -9.93 -22.03 6.17
C ALA A 39 -10.85 -21.47 7.27
N SER A 40 -11.70 -22.29 7.90
CA SER A 40 -12.54 -21.91 9.03
C SER A 40 -11.75 -21.58 10.30
N GLN A 41 -10.49 -22.02 10.38
CA GLN A 41 -9.59 -21.71 11.49
C GLN A 41 -8.92 -20.34 11.32
N LEU A 42 -9.16 -19.65 10.20
CA LEU A 42 -8.52 -18.38 9.87
C LEU A 42 -9.52 -17.21 9.97
N HIS A 43 -9.00 -16.06 10.40
CA HIS A 43 -9.71 -14.79 10.31
C HIS A 43 -9.60 -14.25 8.88
N LEU A 44 -10.45 -14.75 7.99
CA LEU A 44 -10.42 -14.37 6.58
C LEU A 44 -10.92 -12.94 6.36
N PRO A 45 -10.36 -12.23 5.36
CA PRO A 45 -10.91 -10.98 4.84
C PRO A 45 -12.38 -11.10 4.43
N GLY A 46 -13.14 -10.04 4.64
CA GLY A 46 -14.52 -9.92 4.18
C GLY A 46 -15.04 -8.49 4.31
N PRO A 47 -16.25 -8.20 3.79
CA PRO A 47 -16.88 -6.88 3.90
C PRO A 47 -17.04 -6.41 5.34
N ASP A 48 -17.16 -7.34 6.29
CA ASP A 48 -17.33 -7.12 7.71
C ASP A 48 -16.01 -7.10 8.50
N PHE A 49 -14.84 -7.14 7.83
CA PHE A 49 -13.56 -7.44 8.48
C PHE A 49 -13.20 -6.44 9.59
N VAL A 50 -13.49 -5.15 9.40
CA VAL A 50 -13.25 -4.13 10.43
C VAL A 50 -14.10 -4.39 11.68
N ASP A 51 -15.39 -4.66 11.51
CA ASP A 51 -16.30 -4.90 12.64
C ASP A 51 -16.05 -6.26 13.31
N ARG A 52 -15.83 -7.31 12.52
CA ARG A 52 -15.66 -8.67 13.01
C ARG A 52 -14.30 -8.89 13.69
N ILE A 53 -13.23 -8.29 13.16
CA ILE A 53 -11.85 -8.56 13.62
C ILE A 53 -11.26 -7.40 14.42
N TRP A 54 -11.45 -6.16 13.97
CA TRP A 54 -10.75 -5.01 14.55
C TRP A 54 -11.55 -4.29 15.64
N ALA A 55 -12.86 -4.17 15.51
CA ALA A 55 -13.70 -3.53 16.52
C ALA A 55 -13.63 -4.14 17.93
N PRO A 56 -13.49 -5.47 18.13
CA PRO A 56 -13.34 -6.01 19.49
C PRO A 56 -11.94 -5.79 20.11
N SER A 57 -10.99 -5.22 19.38
CA SER A 57 -9.63 -4.94 19.88
C SER A 57 -9.56 -3.65 20.71
N SER A 58 -8.38 -3.33 21.25
CA SER A 58 -8.12 -2.09 22.00
C SER A 58 -7.93 -0.85 21.13
N ARG A 59 -8.32 -0.88 19.85
CA ARG A 59 -8.08 0.19 18.88
C ARG A 59 -9.07 1.33 19.12
N PRO A 60 -8.61 2.60 19.24
CA PRO A 60 -9.52 3.71 19.40
C PRO A 60 -10.46 3.86 18.20
N PRO A 61 -11.67 4.42 18.39
CA PRO A 61 -12.61 4.65 17.28
C PRO A 61 -12.03 5.45 16.11
N ALA A 62 -11.07 6.36 16.39
CA ALA A 62 -10.36 7.09 15.34
C ALA A 62 -9.54 6.17 14.42
N VAL A 63 -8.88 5.16 15.00
CA VAL A 63 -8.12 4.16 14.24
C VAL A 63 -9.08 3.29 13.43
N LEU A 64 -10.18 2.84 14.03
CA LEU A 64 -11.20 2.05 13.31
C LEU A 64 -11.77 2.82 12.11
N ARG A 65 -12.01 4.13 12.24
CA ARG A 65 -12.43 4.97 11.10
C ARG A 65 -11.37 5.03 9.99
N SER A 66 -10.08 5.20 10.34
CA SER A 66 -9.01 5.15 9.35
C SER A 66 -8.91 3.80 8.66
N MET A 67 -9.10 2.71 9.41
CA MET A 67 -9.13 1.37 8.85
C MET A 67 -10.31 1.19 7.89
N GLN A 68 -11.52 1.64 8.27
CA GLN A 68 -12.68 1.61 7.39
C GLN A 68 -12.42 2.39 6.09
N GLN A 69 -11.83 3.59 6.19
CA GLN A 69 -11.45 4.37 5.01
C GLN A 69 -10.49 3.63 4.09
N LEU A 70 -9.55 2.84 4.64
CA LEU A 70 -8.64 2.01 3.84
C LEU A 70 -9.38 0.84 3.18
N PHE A 71 -10.17 0.08 3.93
CA PHE A 71 -10.86 -1.12 3.42
C PHE A 71 -12.01 -0.80 2.45
N ASP A 72 -12.57 0.41 2.50
CA ASP A 72 -13.69 0.84 1.64
C ASP A 72 -13.27 1.74 0.47
N HIS A 73 -11.97 1.93 0.25
CA HIS A 73 -11.47 2.72 -0.87
C HIS A 73 -10.97 1.85 -2.03
N GLY A 74 -11.04 2.38 -3.25
CA GLY A 74 -10.47 1.74 -4.44
C GLY A 74 -11.27 0.53 -4.94
N ARG A 75 -10.64 -0.26 -5.81
CA ARG A 75 -11.24 -1.39 -6.52
C ARG A 75 -11.55 -2.58 -5.62
N LEU A 76 -10.85 -2.72 -4.51
CA LEU A 76 -11.07 -3.78 -3.52
C LEU A 76 -11.95 -3.34 -2.35
N ALA A 77 -12.60 -2.17 -2.46
CA ALA A 77 -13.52 -1.64 -1.45
C ALA A 77 -14.55 -2.70 -1.01
N GLY A 78 -14.71 -2.87 0.30
CA GLY A 78 -15.71 -3.78 0.87
C GLY A 78 -15.42 -5.26 0.64
N THR A 79 -14.26 -5.64 0.10
CA THR A 79 -13.87 -7.06 -0.02
C THR A 79 -13.14 -7.59 1.21
N GLY A 80 -12.65 -6.68 2.07
CA GLY A 80 -11.74 -6.98 3.18
C GLY A 80 -10.27 -7.11 2.74
N TYR A 81 -9.96 -7.04 1.44
CA TYR A 81 -8.59 -7.01 0.92
C TYR A 81 -8.12 -5.57 0.70
N LEU A 82 -6.81 -5.35 0.78
CA LEU A 82 -6.17 -4.06 0.52
C LEU A 82 -5.18 -4.16 -0.65
N SER A 83 -5.23 -3.18 -1.54
CA SER A 83 -4.24 -2.91 -2.56
C SER A 83 -3.62 -1.54 -2.28
N ILE A 84 -2.34 -1.52 -1.92
CA ILE A 84 -1.60 -0.29 -1.63
C ILE A 84 -0.55 -0.12 -2.72
N LEU A 85 -0.37 1.09 -3.24
CA LEU A 85 0.76 1.41 -4.13
C LEU A 85 1.92 1.98 -3.30
N PRO A 86 2.98 1.19 -3.01
CA PRO A 86 4.16 1.68 -2.31
C PRO A 86 5.16 2.32 -3.28
N VAL A 87 5.46 3.60 -3.07
CA VAL A 87 6.50 4.35 -3.78
C VAL A 87 7.28 5.23 -2.80
N ASP A 88 8.01 4.62 -1.90
CA ASP A 88 8.98 5.25 -0.98
C ASP A 88 10.44 5.12 -1.46
N GLN A 89 10.67 4.35 -2.53
CA GLN A 89 11.99 4.08 -3.12
C GLN A 89 12.77 5.30 -3.61
N GLY A 90 12.13 6.43 -3.88
CA GLY A 90 12.85 7.67 -4.20
C GLY A 90 13.81 8.11 -3.09
N VAL A 91 13.52 7.71 -1.85
CA VAL A 91 14.43 7.84 -0.70
C VAL A 91 15.34 6.60 -0.60
N GLU A 92 14.83 5.39 -0.88
CA GLU A 92 15.58 4.11 -0.76
C GLU A 92 16.68 3.89 -1.77
N HIS A 93 16.59 4.49 -2.95
CA HIS A 93 17.55 4.23 -4.03
C HIS A 93 17.98 5.50 -4.75
N SER A 94 17.63 6.67 -4.21
CA SER A 94 17.63 7.98 -4.86
C SER A 94 16.59 8.11 -5.99
N ALA A 95 16.05 9.32 -6.14
CA ALA A 95 15.11 9.64 -7.21
C ALA A 95 15.67 9.33 -8.61
N GLY A 96 16.98 9.45 -8.80
CA GLY A 96 17.66 9.10 -10.04
C GLY A 96 17.52 7.63 -10.40
N ALA A 97 17.78 6.71 -9.47
CA ALA A 97 17.66 5.28 -9.77
C ALA A 97 16.19 4.83 -9.92
N SER A 98 15.29 5.37 -9.10
CA SER A 98 13.89 4.95 -9.09
C SER A 98 13.06 5.50 -10.25
N PHE A 99 13.33 6.73 -10.69
CA PHE A 99 12.44 7.43 -11.63
C PHE A 99 13.09 7.75 -12.98
N ALA A 100 14.41 7.57 -13.16
CA ALA A 100 15.02 7.74 -14.48
C ALA A 100 14.41 6.84 -15.58
N PRO A 101 13.99 5.58 -15.32
CA PRO A 101 13.34 4.76 -16.35
C PRO A 101 12.03 5.35 -16.87
N ASN A 102 11.31 6.11 -16.04
CA ASN A 102 10.11 6.84 -16.46
C ASN A 102 10.05 8.22 -15.77
N PRO A 103 10.62 9.26 -16.41
CA PRO A 103 10.85 10.56 -15.77
C PRO A 103 9.61 11.31 -15.30
N ILE A 104 8.40 10.92 -15.73
CA ILE A 104 7.17 11.58 -15.25
C ILE A 104 7.00 11.40 -13.73
N TYR A 105 7.56 10.33 -13.15
CA TYR A 105 7.43 10.02 -11.72
C TYR A 105 8.41 10.79 -10.83
N PHE A 106 9.25 11.67 -11.39
CA PHE A 106 9.90 12.71 -10.59
C PHE A 106 8.89 13.72 -10.02
N ASP A 107 7.71 13.85 -10.63
CA ASP A 107 6.59 14.63 -10.08
C ASP A 107 5.78 13.75 -9.10
N PRO A 108 5.76 14.09 -7.80
CA PRO A 108 4.97 13.38 -6.78
C PRO A 108 3.50 13.20 -7.14
N GLN A 109 2.93 14.13 -7.91
CA GLN A 109 1.54 14.07 -8.34
C GLN A 109 1.27 12.80 -9.17
N ARG A 110 2.22 12.39 -10.02
CA ARG A 110 2.05 11.23 -10.91
C ARG A 110 1.96 9.91 -10.16
N ILE A 111 2.63 9.82 -9.01
CA ILE A 111 2.54 8.67 -8.12
C ILE A 111 1.11 8.51 -7.59
N VAL A 112 0.52 9.61 -7.12
CA VAL A 112 -0.84 9.60 -6.57
C VAL A 112 -1.89 9.38 -7.66
N GLU A 113 -1.72 9.99 -8.83
CA GLU A 113 -2.57 9.75 -10.00
C GLU A 113 -2.55 8.28 -10.41
N LEU A 114 -1.37 7.65 -10.44
CA LEU A 114 -1.25 6.23 -10.73
C LEU A 114 -2.00 5.36 -9.70
N ALA A 115 -1.90 5.67 -8.40
CA ALA A 115 -2.62 4.92 -7.37
C ALA A 115 -4.14 5.01 -7.53
N ILE A 116 -4.65 6.20 -7.86
CA ILE A 116 -6.07 6.43 -8.11
C ILE A 116 -6.51 5.69 -9.38
N GLU A 117 -5.76 5.81 -10.47
CA GLU A 117 -6.06 5.13 -11.74
C GLU A 117 -5.98 3.60 -11.63
N GLY A 118 -5.05 3.09 -10.80
CA GLY A 118 -4.94 1.67 -10.48
C GLY A 118 -6.05 1.13 -9.57
N GLY A 119 -6.89 2.02 -9.03
CA GLY A 119 -7.93 1.68 -8.08
C GLY A 119 -7.36 1.12 -6.77
N CYS A 120 -6.22 1.63 -6.32
CA CYS A 120 -5.63 1.24 -5.04
C CYS A 120 -6.48 1.76 -3.87
N ASN A 121 -6.49 1.03 -2.76
CA ASN A 121 -7.06 1.44 -1.49
C ASN A 121 -6.28 2.60 -0.85
N ALA A 122 -4.97 2.67 -1.09
CA ALA A 122 -4.10 3.71 -0.58
C ALA A 122 -2.83 3.88 -1.42
N VAL A 123 -2.17 5.02 -1.23
CA VAL A 123 -0.81 5.28 -1.71
C VAL A 123 0.13 5.41 -0.52
N ALA A 124 1.26 4.71 -0.56
CA ALA A 124 2.30 4.77 0.46
C ALA A 124 3.56 5.46 -0.10
N SER A 125 4.07 6.48 0.59
CA SER A 125 5.31 7.16 0.21
C SER A 125 5.88 7.96 1.39
N SER A 126 6.98 8.67 1.17
CA SER A 126 7.63 9.51 2.18
C SER A 126 6.80 10.76 2.50
N LEU A 127 7.05 11.35 3.67
CA LEU A 127 6.40 12.58 4.11
C LEU A 127 6.55 13.72 3.09
N GLY A 128 7.74 13.89 2.51
CA GLY A 128 8.01 14.95 1.53
C GLY A 128 7.19 14.81 0.25
N VAL A 129 7.14 13.60 -0.31
CA VAL A 129 6.37 13.29 -1.52
C VAL A 129 4.89 13.56 -1.27
N LEU A 130 4.30 12.96 -0.23
CA LEU A 130 2.86 13.09 0.02
C LEU A 130 2.48 14.51 0.47
N SER A 131 3.32 15.19 1.26
CA SER A 131 3.02 16.56 1.74
C SER A 131 2.99 17.59 0.63
N SER A 132 3.80 17.41 -0.42
CA SER A 132 3.80 18.31 -1.57
C SER A 132 2.46 18.36 -2.32
N VAL A 133 1.64 17.32 -2.20
CA VAL A 133 0.36 17.16 -2.92
C VAL A 133 -0.84 16.90 -2.01
N SER A 134 -0.66 16.93 -0.68
CA SER A 134 -1.66 16.51 0.31
C SER A 134 -2.98 17.27 0.20
N ARG A 135 -2.92 18.61 0.10
CA ARG A 135 -4.12 19.46 -0.04
C ARG A 135 -4.96 19.10 -1.26
N ARG A 136 -4.37 18.51 -2.29
CA ARG A 136 -5.06 18.14 -3.53
C ARG A 136 -5.65 16.73 -3.49
N TYR A 137 -5.06 15.79 -2.74
CA TYR A 137 -5.41 14.37 -2.83
C TYR A 137 -5.67 13.63 -1.53
N ALA A 138 -5.26 14.12 -0.35
CA ALA A 138 -5.44 13.38 0.91
C ALA A 138 -6.92 13.08 1.24
N HIS A 139 -7.85 13.88 0.71
CA HIS A 139 -9.31 13.68 0.82
C HIS A 139 -9.90 12.84 -0.32
N LYS A 140 -9.07 12.38 -1.27
CA LYS A 140 -9.50 11.62 -2.46
C LYS A 140 -9.02 10.18 -2.43
N ILE A 141 -7.85 9.92 -1.85
CA ILE A 141 -7.28 8.59 -1.65
C ILE A 141 -6.55 8.58 -0.29
N PRO A 142 -6.73 7.52 0.52
CA PRO A 142 -5.99 7.38 1.77
C PRO A 142 -4.46 7.42 1.56
N PHE A 143 -3.81 8.25 2.34
CA PHE A 143 -2.35 8.36 2.38
C PHE A 143 -1.79 7.51 3.52
N LEU A 144 -0.72 6.77 3.22
CA LEU A 144 0.08 6.02 4.19
C LEU A 144 1.51 6.57 4.19
N VAL A 145 1.89 7.29 5.25
CA VAL A 145 3.22 7.93 5.31
C VAL A 145 4.25 6.96 5.87
N LYS A 146 5.29 6.64 5.10
CA LYS A 146 6.46 5.92 5.60
C LYS A 146 7.26 6.82 6.54
N LEU A 147 7.61 6.35 7.74
CA LEU A 147 8.25 7.16 8.79
C LEU A 147 9.76 6.98 8.89
N ASN A 148 10.27 5.82 8.50
CA ASN A 148 11.68 5.46 8.67
C ASN A 148 12.30 4.84 7.42
N HIS A 149 13.61 4.89 7.33
CA HIS A 149 14.38 4.39 6.21
C HIS A 149 15.76 3.85 6.66
N ASN A 150 16.38 2.95 5.90
CA ASN A 150 17.82 2.67 5.99
C ASN A 150 18.67 3.90 5.59
N GLU A 151 19.72 4.19 6.34
CA GLU A 151 20.69 5.25 6.03
C GLU A 151 21.63 4.82 4.88
N LEU A 152 21.54 5.51 3.73
CA LEU A 152 22.25 5.14 2.50
C LEU A 152 23.29 6.17 2.05
N LEU A 153 23.44 7.29 2.77
CA LEU A 153 24.39 8.35 2.40
C LEU A 153 25.74 8.21 3.12
N SER A 154 25.90 7.21 3.99
CA SER A 154 27.15 6.91 4.69
C SER A 154 27.87 5.69 4.11
N TYR A 155 29.20 5.76 3.99
CA TYR A 155 30.05 4.62 3.67
C TYR A 155 30.93 4.24 4.87
N PRO A 156 30.93 2.97 5.33
CA PRO A 156 30.11 1.86 4.84
C PRO A 156 28.61 2.06 5.16
N ASN A 157 27.74 1.47 4.34
CA ASN A 157 26.30 1.57 4.52
C ASN A 157 25.89 1.03 5.90
N GLN A 158 25.02 1.76 6.60
CA GLN A 158 24.44 1.32 7.86
C GLN A 158 22.98 0.95 7.63
N TYR A 159 22.55 -0.19 8.15
CA TYR A 159 21.18 -0.68 8.02
C TYR A 159 20.29 -0.24 9.19
N ASP A 160 20.66 0.86 9.85
CA ASP A 160 19.87 1.41 10.95
C ASP A 160 18.67 2.18 10.41
N GLN A 161 17.52 2.02 11.05
CA GLN A 161 16.27 2.63 10.62
C GLN A 161 16.16 4.04 11.20
N VAL A 162 16.54 5.03 10.41
CA VAL A 162 16.46 6.44 10.80
C VAL A 162 15.05 6.95 10.61
N MET A 163 14.49 7.55 11.65
CA MET A 163 13.22 8.26 11.59
C MET A 163 13.38 9.57 10.82
N PHE A 164 12.62 9.77 9.75
CA PHE A 164 12.65 11.00 8.94
C PHE A 164 11.32 11.77 8.98
N ALA A 165 10.29 11.21 9.62
CA ALA A 165 8.99 11.85 9.79
C ALA A 165 8.39 11.52 11.16
N SER A 166 7.59 12.44 11.70
CA SER A 166 6.82 12.18 12.91
C SER A 166 5.39 11.75 12.58
N VAL A 167 4.79 10.93 13.47
CA VAL A 167 3.37 10.58 13.39
C VAL A 167 2.49 11.85 13.40
N LYS A 168 2.90 12.88 14.14
CA LYS A 168 2.19 14.16 14.22
C LYS A 168 2.15 14.87 12.88
N ASP A 169 3.26 14.88 12.13
CA ASP A 169 3.31 15.53 10.81
C ASP A 169 2.49 14.76 9.79
N ALA A 170 2.57 13.42 9.81
CA ALA A 170 1.72 12.56 8.99
C ALA A 170 0.22 12.79 9.27
N TRP A 171 -0.16 12.91 10.54
CA TRP A 171 -1.53 13.24 10.92
C TRP A 171 -1.95 14.63 10.43
N ASN A 172 -1.13 15.65 10.68
CA ASN A 172 -1.42 17.04 10.31
C ASN A 172 -1.59 17.22 8.80
N MET A 173 -0.87 16.44 7.98
CA MET A 173 -0.99 16.50 6.53
C MET A 173 -2.17 15.69 5.96
N GLY A 174 -2.90 14.96 6.81
CA GLY A 174 -4.11 14.23 6.45
C GLY A 174 -3.88 12.76 6.10
N ALA A 175 -2.78 12.15 6.54
CA ALA A 175 -2.56 10.72 6.35
C ALA A 175 -3.58 9.89 7.14
N ALA A 176 -4.11 8.84 6.51
CA ALA A 176 -4.98 7.88 7.17
C ALA A 176 -4.19 6.86 7.99
N ALA A 177 -2.95 6.58 7.58
CA ALA A 177 -2.05 5.62 8.22
C ALA A 177 -0.58 6.04 8.13
N VAL A 178 0.25 5.34 8.90
CA VAL A 178 1.71 5.43 8.84
C VAL A 178 2.30 4.04 8.67
N GLY A 179 3.46 3.96 8.02
CA GLY A 179 4.23 2.73 7.84
C GLY A 179 5.62 2.87 8.44
N ALA A 180 6.14 1.77 8.97
CA ALA A 180 7.53 1.68 9.42
C ALA A 180 8.09 0.30 9.09
N THR A 181 9.37 0.25 8.73
CA THR A 181 10.10 -1.01 8.55
C THR A 181 10.75 -1.38 9.88
N VAL A 182 10.57 -2.62 10.31
CA VAL A 182 11.16 -3.15 11.54
C VAL A 182 11.92 -4.43 11.19
N TYR A 183 13.22 -4.46 11.46
CA TYR A 183 14.06 -5.64 11.25
C TYR A 183 14.26 -6.38 12.57
N PHE A 184 13.37 -7.32 12.89
CA PHE A 184 13.51 -8.15 14.07
C PHE A 184 14.81 -8.97 14.02
N GLY A 185 15.55 -8.99 15.13
CA GLY A 185 16.82 -9.72 15.23
C GLY A 185 18.05 -8.94 14.77
N SER A 186 17.90 -7.72 14.25
CA SER A 186 19.05 -6.83 14.05
C SER A 186 19.64 -6.43 15.42
N PRO A 187 20.95 -6.11 15.51
CA PRO A 187 21.57 -5.67 16.75
C PRO A 187 20.82 -4.51 17.43
N GLU A 188 20.21 -3.63 16.62
CA GLU A 188 19.50 -2.43 17.08
C GLU A 188 17.99 -2.60 17.22
N SER A 189 17.44 -3.79 16.97
CA SER A 189 15.99 -4.06 16.95
C SER A 189 15.26 -3.92 18.29
N ARG A 190 15.99 -3.74 19.41
CA ARG A 190 15.42 -3.57 20.76
C ARG A 190 15.21 -2.11 21.17
N ARG A 191 15.59 -1.15 20.32
CA ARG A 191 15.49 0.29 20.61
C ARG A 191 14.08 0.84 20.36
#